data_AF-A0A9X4PCV0-F1
#
_entry.id   AF-A0A9X4PCV0-F1
#
_cell.length_a   1.000
_cell.length_b   1.000
_cell.length_c   1.000
_cell.angle_alpha   90.00
_cell.angle_beta   90.00
_cell.angle_gamma   90.00
#
_symmetry.space_group_name_H-M   'P 1'
#
loop_
_entity.id
_entity.type
_entity.pdbx_description
1 polymer ?
#
loop_
_entity_poly.entity_id
_entity_poly.type
_entity_poly.pdbx_seq_one_letter_code
_entity_poly.pdbx_strand_id
1 'polypeptide(L)' 'MLFEPVPNIIMDTTFFKRNFSVLVLMDSFTAKVIYHQIVKTEKDIYYQAALNRLREKEYIIQSITCNDRRGLLK' A
#
# COMPACT_ATOMS: atom_id res chain seq x y z
N MET A 1 -11.96 5.98 25.93
CA MET A 1 -10.83 6.06 24.98
C MET A 1 -11.35 5.61 23.64
N LEU A 2 -11.50 6.52 22.69
CA LEU A 2 -11.76 6.15 21.30
C LEU A 2 -10.42 5.64 20.76
N PHE A 3 -10.32 4.36 20.45
CA PHE A 3 -9.19 3.87 19.67
C PHE A 3 -9.29 4.51 18.29
N GLU A 4 -8.22 5.17 17.83
CA GLU A 4 -8.11 5.50 16.41
C GLU A 4 -8.24 4.18 15.63
N PRO A 5 -9.11 4.11 14.61
CA PRO A 5 -9.35 2.88 13.88
C PRO A 5 -8.04 2.38 13.27
N VAL A 6 -7.71 1.12 13.55
CA VAL A 6 -6.51 0.48 13.02
C VAL A 6 -6.67 0.36 11.49
N PRO A 7 -5.74 0.90 10.69
CA PRO A 7 -5.92 0.98 9.24
C PRO A 7 -6.00 -0.40 8.59
N ASN A 8 -7.00 -0.53 7.71
CA ASN A 8 -7.15 -1.65 6.77
C ASN A 8 -6.76 -1.13 5.39
N ILE A 9 -5.64 -1.61 4.86
CA ILE A 9 -5.02 -1.02 3.68
C ILE A 9 -5.57 -1.68 2.42
N ILE A 10 -5.97 -0.88 1.44
CA ILE A 10 -6.13 -1.30 0.04
C ILE A 10 -4.89 -0.82 -0.69
N MET A 11 -4.22 -1.72 -1.41
CA MET A 11 -3.05 -1.37 -2.21
C MET A 11 -3.15 -1.93 -3.62
N ASP A 12 -2.72 -1.13 -4.58
CA ASP A 12 -2.72 -1.50 -6.00
C ASP A 12 -1.69 -0.67 -6.77
N THR A 13 -1.28 -1.18 -7.93
CA THR A 13 -0.44 -0.44 -8.88
C THR A 13 -1.24 -0.15 -10.14
N THR A 14 -1.60 1.11 -10.36
CA THR A 14 -2.30 1.53 -11.57
C THR A 14 -1.31 1.90 -12.69
N PHE A 15 -1.45 1.27 -13.85
CA PHE A 15 -0.62 1.51 -15.02
C PHE A 15 -1.19 2.63 -15.91
N PHE A 16 -0.39 3.67 -16.17
CA PHE A 16 -0.73 4.77 -17.10
C PHE A 16 -0.03 4.54 -18.45
N LYS A 17 -0.68 3.72 -19.29
CA LYS A 17 -0.11 3.23 -20.56
C LYS A 17 1.25 2.55 -20.32
N ARG A 18 2.20 2.70 -21.25
CA ARG A 18 3.59 2.21 -21.13
C ARG A 18 4.54 3.26 -20.56
N ASN A 19 4.03 4.35 -19.99
CA ASN A 19 4.84 5.50 -19.58
C ASN A 19 5.30 5.37 -18.12
N PHE A 20 4.34 5.23 -17.20
CA PHE A 20 4.61 5.08 -15.77
C PHE A 20 3.44 4.37 -15.10
N SER A 21 3.67 3.92 -13.87
CA SER A 21 2.65 3.35 -13.01
C SER A 21 2.69 4.04 -11.65
N VAL A 22 1.60 3.98 -10.91
CA VAL A 22 1.50 4.55 -9.56
C VAL A 22 1.07 3.46 -8.61
N LEU A 23 1.94 3.14 -7.65
CA LEU A 23 1.60 2.37 -6.47
C LEU A 23 0.86 3.29 -5.50
N VAL A 24 -0.31 2.87 -5.04
CA VAL A 24 -1.13 3.60 -4.06
C VAL A 24 -1.47 2.67 -2.91
N LEU A 25 -1.32 3.14 -1.68
CA LEU A 25 -1.89 2.54 -0.48
C LEU A 25 -2.90 3.51 0.11
N MET A 26 -4.12 3.03 0.29
CA MET A 26 -5.25 3.78 0.82
C MET A 26 -5.75 3.12 2.10
N ASP A 27 -6.01 3.93 3.13
CA ASP A 27 -6.79 3.45 4.27
C ASP A 27 -8.25 3.31 3.86
N SER A 28 -8.78 2.09 3.93
CA SER A 28 -10.15 1.79 3.53
C SER A 28 -11.22 2.40 4.43
N PHE A 29 -10.88 2.76 5.68
CA PHE A 29 -11.86 3.38 6.57
C PHE A 29 -12.04 4.87 6.25
N THR A 30 -10.93 5.60 6.14
CA THR A 30 -10.98 7.06 5.86
C THR A 30 -10.99 7.41 4.37
N ALA A 31 -10.79 6.43 3.49
CA ALA A 31 -10.56 6.61 2.05
C ALA A 31 -9.37 7.52 1.72
N LYS A 32 -8.46 7.77 2.67
CA LYS A 32 -7.29 8.62 2.45
C LYS A 32 -6.15 7.81 1.86
N VAL A 33 -5.47 8.40 0.87
CA VAL A 33 -4.18 7.90 0.39
C VAL A 33 -3.13 8.17 1.47
N ILE A 34 -2.58 7.11 2.05
CA ILE A 34 -1.58 7.18 3.12
C ILE A 34 -0.15 7.02 2.58
N TYR A 35 -0.02 6.47 1.37
CA TYR A 35 1.25 6.37 0.66
C TYR A 35 1.03 6.28 -0.86
N HIS A 36 1.92 6.89 -1.63
CA HIS A 36 1.98 6.68 -3.08
C HIS A 36 3.42 6.75 -3.59
N GLN A 37 3.70 6.06 -4.69
CA GLN A 37 4.99 6.08 -5.35
C GLN A 37 4.83 5.89 -6.86
N ILE A 38 5.54 6.68 -7.66
CA ILE A 38 5.66 6.42 -9.10
C ILE A 38 6.68 5.28 -9.32
N VAL A 39 6.26 4.25 -10.05
CA VAL A 39 7.08 3.08 -10.39
C VAL A 39 7.00 2.81 -11.89
N LYS A 40 8.05 2.23 -12.48
CA LYS A 40 8.03 1.87 -13.91
C LYS A 40 7.17 0.63 -14.17
N THR A 41 7.21 -0.34 -13.26
CA THR A 41 6.49 -1.61 -13.35
C THR A 41 6.03 -2.02 -11.95
N GLU A 42 5.02 -2.86 -11.87
CA GLU A 42 4.65 -3.51 -10.61
C GLU A 42 5.71 -4.55 -10.22
N LYS A 43 6.18 -4.50 -8.96
CA LYS A 43 7.13 -5.45 -8.37
C LYS A 43 6.90 -5.54 -6.87
N ASP A 44 7.05 -6.74 -6.31
CA ASP A 44 6.88 -7.01 -4.86
C ASP A 44 7.74 -6.11 -3.97
N ILE A 45 8.96 -5.80 -4.42
CA ILE A 45 9.89 -4.94 -3.68
C ILE A 45 9.31 -3.55 -3.37
N TYR A 46 8.44 -3.03 -4.23
CA TYR A 46 7.82 -1.72 -4.03
C TYR A 46 6.71 -1.79 -2.99
N TYR A 47 5.92 -2.85 -2.99
CA TYR A 47 4.93 -3.08 -1.93
C TYR A 47 5.61 -3.27 -0.57
N GLN A 48 6.66 -4.09 -0.49
CA GLN A 48 7.41 -4.30 0.76
C GLN A 48 8.02 -3.00 1.29
N ALA A 49 8.63 -2.19 0.41
CA ALA A 49 9.19 -0.89 0.79
C ALA A 49 8.12 0.10 1.27
N ALA A 50 6.94 0.12 0.64
CA ALA A 50 5.82 0.95 1.06
C ALA A 50 5.31 0.54 2.45
N LEU A 51 5.13 -0.75 2.69
CA LEU A 51 4.68 -1.28 3.99
C LEU A 51 5.71 -1.03 5.10
N ASN A 52 7.00 -1.17 4.82
CA ASN A 52 8.06 -0.86 5.79
C ASN A 52 8.06 0.63 6.15
N ARG A 53 7.85 1.53 5.19
CA ARG A 53 7.69 2.97 5.47
C ARG A 53 6.49 3.28 6.36
N LEU A 54 5.39 2.53 6.26
CA LEU A 54 4.26 2.69 7.16
C LEU A 54 4.61 2.21 8.57
N ARG A 55 5.30 1.06 8.70
CA ARG A 55 5.79 0.55 10.00
C ARG A 55 6.78 1.51 10.67
N GLU A 56 7.69 2.11 9.91
CA GLU A 56 8.62 3.15 10.39
C GLU A 56 7.89 4.39 10.92
N LYS A 57 6.69 4.67 10.42
CA LYS A 57 5.79 5.72 10.92
C LYS A 57 4.84 5.25 12.02
N GLU A 58 5.11 4.09 12.61
CA GLU A 58 4.33 3.49 13.70
C GLU A 58 2.88 3.15 13.33
N TYR A 59 2.58 2.96 12.04
CA TYR A 59 1.28 2.43 11.63
C TYR A 59 1.14 0.98 12.11
N ILE A 60 0.10 0.72 12.90
CA ILE A 60 -0.36 -0.65 13.19
C ILE A 60 -1.30 -1.05 12.05
N ILE A 61 -0.89 -1.98 11.19
CA ILE A 61 -1.69 -2.41 10.04
C ILE A 61 -2.53 -3.62 10.46
N GLN A 62 -3.85 -3.52 10.38
CA GLN A 62 -4.74 -4.62 10.74
C GLN A 62 -4.87 -5.65 9.59
N SER A 63 -5.04 -5.17 8.37
CA SER A 63 -5.15 -6.02 7.19
C SER A 63 -4.71 -5.30 5.92
N ILE A 64 -4.42 -6.08 4.88
CA ILE A 64 -4.04 -5.59 3.56
C ILE A 64 -4.86 -6.34 2.50
N THR A 65 -5.52 -5.61 1.62
CA THR A 65 -6.22 -6.13 0.44
C THR A 65 -5.44 -5.72 -0.82
N CYS A 66 -5.08 -6.71 -1.65
CA CYS A 66 -4.39 -6.51 -2.92
C CYS A 66 -4.69 -7.65 -3.91
N ASN A 67 -4.47 -7.39 -5.19
CA ASN A 67 -4.88 -8.28 -6.30
C ASN A 67 -3.90 -9.44 -6.57
N ASP A 68 -2.59 -9.30 -6.32
CA ASP A 68 -1.64 -10.40 -6.43
C ASP A 68 -0.85 -10.57 -5.12
N ARG A 69 -0.66 -11.83 -4.69
CA ARG A 69 0.02 -12.21 -3.44
C ARG A 69 1.40 -12.83 -3.70
N ARG A 70 1.74 -13.14 -4.96
CA ARG A 70 2.93 -13.91 -5.31
C ARG A 70 4.21 -13.09 -5.11
N GLY A 71 4.71 -13.07 -3.87
CA GLY A 71 6.00 -12.49 -3.47
C GLY A 71 5.91 -11.42 -2.37
N LEU A 72 4.69 -11.08 -1.94
CA LEU A 72 4.43 -10.16 -0.83
C LEU A 72 4.73 -10.73 0.55
N LEU A 73 4.53 -12.05 0.73
CA LEU A 73 4.68 -12.76 2.02
C LEU A 73 5.88 -13.74 2.02
N LYS A 74 6.89 -13.49 1.18
CA LYS A 74 8.13 -14.29 1.22
C LYS A 74 9.02 -13.88 2.39
#